data_AF-V5GP87-F1
#
_entry.id   AF-V5GP87-F1
#
_cell.length_a   1.000
_cell.length_b   1.000
_cell.length_c   1.000
_cell.angle_alpha   90.00
_cell.angle_beta   90.00
_cell.angle_gamma   90.00
#
_symmetry.space_group_name_H-M   'P 1'
#
loop_
_entity.id
_entity.type
_entity.pdbx_description
1 polymer ?
#
loop_
_entity_poly.entity_id
_entity_poly.type
_entity_poly.pdbx_seq_one_letter_code
_entity_poly.pdbx_strand_id
1 'polypeptide(L)'
;MTRDDKLFFHKTVQHLARSLGNIKNTPWEKVQTLYSLCPSDVQNGTLLINCRQQDAVIALGIYFLESGLQHKEKILPYLLRLAKLLEKAHWQDEIKFNPTDR
;
A
#
# COMPACT_ATOMS: atom_id res chain seq x y z
N MET A 1 2.97 -2.35 -19.19
CA MET A 1 4.02 -2.46 -18.15
C MET A 1 4.35 -3.93 -17.99
N THR A 2 5.61 -4.31 -18.19
CA THR A 2 6.10 -5.69 -18.12
C THR A 2 5.88 -6.29 -16.73
N ARG A 3 5.53 -7.59 -16.65
CA ARG A 3 5.30 -8.29 -15.36
C ARG A 3 6.48 -8.19 -14.40
N ASP A 4 7.69 -8.04 -14.94
CA ASP A 4 8.94 -7.91 -14.20
C ASP A 4 9.03 -6.61 -13.37
N ASP A 5 8.57 -5.48 -13.93
CA ASP A 5 8.54 -4.18 -13.21
C ASP A 5 7.60 -4.18 -12.02
N LYS A 6 6.48 -4.92 -12.11
CA LYS A 6 5.53 -5.07 -11.00
C LYS A 6 6.17 -5.87 -9.86
N LEU A 7 6.87 -6.96 -10.19
CA LEU A 7 7.59 -7.79 -9.22
C LEU A 7 8.75 -7.04 -8.56
N PHE A 8 9.46 -6.20 -9.30
CA PHE A 8 10.55 -5.39 -8.79
C PHE A 8 10.07 -4.35 -7.76
N PHE A 9 9.01 -3.60 -8.08
CA PHE A 9 8.44 -2.61 -7.17
C PHE A 9 7.95 -3.27 -5.87
N HIS A 10 7.18 -4.35 -5.99
CA HIS A 10 6.69 -5.13 -4.84
C HIS A 10 7.83 -5.53 -3.89
N LYS A 11 8.88 -6.15 -4.43
CA LYS A 11 10.03 -6.56 -3.63
C LYS A 11 10.72 -5.37 -2.98
N THR A 12 11.00 -4.31 -3.72
CA THR A 12 11.73 -3.15 -3.18
C THR A 12 10.96 -2.46 -2.05
N VAL A 13 9.65 -2.27 -2.21
CA VAL A 13 8.82 -1.60 -1.19
C VAL A 13 8.68 -2.46 0.06
N GLN A 14 8.58 -3.78 -0.08
CA GLN A 14 8.61 -4.68 1.08
C GLN A 14 9.95 -4.67 1.82
N HIS A 15 11.08 -4.70 1.10
CA HIS A 15 12.40 -4.62 1.74
C HIS A 15 12.57 -3.29 2.48
N LEU A 16 12.07 -2.20 1.91
CA LEU A 16 12.05 -0.89 2.57
C LEU A 16 11.20 -0.93 3.85
N ALA A 17 9.99 -1.50 3.80
CA ALA A 17 9.14 -1.64 4.97
C ALA A 17 9.79 -2.45 6.09
N ARG A 18 10.44 -3.59 5.77
CA ARG A 18 11.16 -4.41 6.75
C ARG A 18 12.37 -3.69 7.34
N SER A 19 13.13 -3.01 6.48
CA SER A 19 14.29 -2.22 6.91
C SER A 19 13.88 -1.12 7.88
N LEU A 20 12.79 -0.42 7.59
CA LEU A 20 12.20 0.58 8.50
C LEU A 20 11.64 -0.09 9.77
N GLY A 21 11.02 -1.26 9.66
CA GLY A 21 10.42 -1.98 10.79
C GLY A 21 11.45 -2.38 11.85
N ASN A 22 12.66 -2.73 11.42
CA ASN A 22 13.75 -3.11 12.33
C ASN A 22 14.41 -1.91 13.05
N ILE A 23 14.07 -0.66 12.69
CA ILE A 23 14.61 0.54 13.34
C ILE A 23 13.81 0.82 14.62
N LYS A 24 14.51 0.83 15.76
CA LYS A 24 13.93 1.25 17.04
C LYS A 24 13.61 2.75 16.99
N ASN A 25 12.35 3.12 17.21
CA ASN A 25 11.84 4.48 17.17
C ASN A 25 12.08 5.19 15.82
N THR A 26 11.52 4.63 14.75
CA THR A 26 11.68 5.17 13.40
C THR A 26 11.08 6.57 13.32
N PRO A 27 11.82 7.60 12.85
CA PRO A 27 11.25 8.93 12.66
C PRO A 27 10.14 8.91 11.61
N TRP A 28 9.07 9.67 11.85
CA TRP A 28 7.90 9.70 10.96
C TRP A 28 8.27 10.08 9.52
N GLU A 29 9.26 10.93 9.29
CA GLU A 29 9.67 11.34 7.95
C GLU A 29 10.07 10.16 7.05
N LYS A 30 10.72 9.13 7.63
CA LYS A 30 11.07 7.92 6.88
C LYS A 30 9.83 7.09 6.54
N VAL A 31 8.92 6.93 7.50
CA VAL A 31 7.65 6.21 7.31
C VAL A 31 6.74 6.97 6.34
N GLN A 32 6.80 8.30 6.33
CA GLN A 32 6.01 9.16 5.46
C GLN A 32 6.30 8.88 3.98
N THR A 33 7.54 8.50 3.62
CA THR A 33 7.86 8.09 2.25
C THR A 33 7.03 6.86 1.83
N LEU A 34 7.02 5.81 2.65
CA LEU A 34 6.20 4.61 2.45
C LEU A 34 4.70 4.94 2.45
N TYR A 35 4.27 5.80 3.37
CA TYR A 35 2.88 6.24 3.49
C TYR A 35 2.41 7.04 2.27
N SER A 36 3.27 7.88 1.70
CA SER A 36 2.94 8.69 0.51
C SER A 36 2.74 7.87 -0.77
N LEU A 37 3.28 6.64 -0.81
CA LEU A 37 3.06 5.69 -1.90
C LEU A 37 1.68 5.01 -1.80
N CYS A 38 1.03 5.11 -0.65
CA CYS A 38 -0.27 4.50 -0.41
C CYS A 38 -1.40 5.37 -1.00
N PRO A 39 -2.54 4.76 -1.39
CA PRO A 39 -3.65 5.48 -2.02
C PRO A 39 -4.31 6.46 -1.04
N SER A 40 -4.14 7.76 -1.30
CA SER A 40 -4.72 8.83 -0.48
C SER A 40 -5.92 9.52 -1.13
N ASP A 41 -6.12 9.32 -2.44
CA ASP A 41 -7.08 10.07 -3.23
C ASP A 41 -8.44 9.34 -3.27
N VAL A 42 -9.47 10.04 -2.80
CA VAL A 42 -10.87 9.61 -2.87
C VAL A 42 -11.58 10.59 -3.80
N GLN A 43 -11.52 10.33 -5.09
CA GLN A 43 -12.28 11.12 -6.07
C GLN A 43 -13.73 10.67 -6.02
N ASN A 44 -14.64 11.59 -5.67
CA ASN A 44 -16.09 11.34 -5.64
C ASN A 44 -16.55 10.15 -4.75
N GLY A 45 -15.84 9.87 -3.66
CA GLY A 45 -16.23 8.79 -2.73
C GLY A 45 -15.81 7.38 -3.17
N THR A 46 -15.11 7.27 -4.30
CA THR A 46 -14.52 6.02 -4.82
C THR A 46 -13.01 6.08 -4.65
N LEU A 47 -12.45 5.09 -3.96
CA LEU A 47 -11.00 5.00 -3.75
C LEU A 47 -10.36 4.33 -4.97
N LEU A 48 -9.52 5.06 -5.70
CA LEU A 48 -8.80 4.51 -6.86
C LEU A 48 -7.56 3.76 -6.36
N ILE A 49 -7.51 2.45 -6.61
CA ILE A 49 -6.37 1.60 -6.23
C ILE A 49 -5.69 1.05 -7.48
N ASN A 50 -4.39 1.30 -7.57
CA ASN A 50 -3.50 0.67 -8.55
C ASN A 50 -2.72 -0.46 -7.88
N CYS A 51 -2.20 -1.39 -8.69
CA CYS A 51 -1.44 -2.54 -8.19
C CYS A 51 -0.24 -2.11 -7.31
N ARG A 52 0.43 -1.00 -7.68
CA ARG A 52 1.53 -0.41 -6.88
C ARG A 52 1.06 0.16 -5.54
N GLN A 53 -0.11 0.80 -5.52
CA GLN A 53 -0.68 1.37 -4.31
C GLN A 53 -1.11 0.26 -3.34
N GLN A 54 -1.65 -0.84 -3.88
CA GLN A 54 -1.95 -2.04 -3.09
C GLN A 54 -0.69 -2.63 -2.44
N ASP A 55 0.38 -2.80 -3.21
CA ASP A 55 1.66 -3.29 -2.69
C ASP A 55 2.24 -2.37 -1.61
N ALA A 56 2.14 -1.06 -1.79
CA ALA A 56 2.57 -0.08 -0.79
C ALA A 56 1.77 -0.17 0.51
N VAL A 57 0.45 -0.38 0.44
CA VAL A 57 -0.41 -0.57 1.62
C VAL A 57 -0.05 -1.86 2.36
N ILE A 58 0.21 -2.95 1.63
CA ILE A 58 0.66 -4.21 2.22
C ILE A 58 1.99 -4.01 2.93
N ALA A 59 2.95 -3.34 2.28
CA ALA A 59 4.24 -3.02 2.87
C ALA A 59 4.11 -2.11 4.11
N LEU A 60 3.20 -1.14 4.11
CA LEU A 60 2.89 -0.32 5.29
C LEU A 60 2.35 -1.19 6.44
N GLY A 61 1.52 -2.19 6.14
CA GLY A 61 1.07 -3.20 7.11
C GLY A 61 2.23 -4.03 7.68
N ILE A 62 3.15 -4.49 6.83
CA ILE A 62 4.36 -5.22 7.25
C ILE A 62 5.20 -4.35 8.19
N TYR A 63 5.48 -3.11 7.81
CA TYR A 63 6.18 -2.15 8.66
C TYR A 63 5.47 -1.98 10.02
N PHE A 64 4.15 -1.81 10.02
CA PHE A 64 3.38 -1.60 11.24
C PHE A 64 3.49 -2.78 12.22
N LEU A 65 3.50 -4.01 11.69
CA LEU A 65 3.66 -5.23 12.49
C LEU A 65 5.11 -5.42 12.97
N GLU A 66 6.09 -5.31 12.07
CA GLU A 66 7.51 -5.55 12.40
C GLU A 66 8.09 -4.47 13.32
N SER A 67 7.61 -3.22 13.23
CA SER A 67 8.04 -2.12 14.11
C SER A 67 7.48 -2.18 15.53
N GLY A 68 6.55 -3.11 15.81
CA GLY A 68 5.85 -3.18 17.10
C GLY A 68 4.80 -2.08 17.27
N LEU A 69 4.01 -1.81 16.22
CA LEU A 69 2.92 -0.83 16.21
C LEU A 69 3.37 0.63 16.36
N GLN A 70 4.56 0.98 15.83
CA GLN A 70 4.99 2.37 15.77
C GLN A 70 4.03 3.22 14.93
N HIS A 71 3.87 4.50 15.29
CA HIS A 71 2.98 5.46 14.61
C HIS A 71 1.52 4.99 14.46
N LYS A 72 1.04 4.18 15.42
CA LYS A 72 -0.34 3.68 15.44
C LYS A 72 -1.39 4.76 15.22
N GLU A 73 -1.17 5.96 15.75
CA GLU A 73 -2.10 7.08 15.67
C GLU A 73 -2.34 7.57 14.24
N LYS A 74 -1.41 7.30 13.32
CA LYS A 74 -1.52 7.67 11.90
C LYS A 74 -1.83 6.48 11.01
N ILE A 75 -1.14 5.36 11.23
CA ILE A 75 -1.25 4.18 10.37
C ILE A 75 -2.57 3.44 10.61
N LEU A 76 -2.99 3.27 11.86
CA LEU A 76 -4.22 2.54 12.19
C LEU A 76 -5.49 3.18 11.63
N PRO A 77 -5.76 4.50 11.83
CA PRO A 77 -6.95 5.12 11.25
C PRO A 77 -6.92 5.11 9.72
N TYR A 78 -5.73 5.22 9.12
CA TYR A 78 -5.56 5.08 7.67
C TYR A 78 -5.96 3.70 7.17
N LEU A 79 -5.42 2.62 7.75
CA LEU A 79 -5.74 1.25 7.37
C LEU A 79 -7.23 0.93 7.57
N LEU A 80 -7.83 1.39 8.67
CA LEU A 80 -9.26 1.21 8.93
C LEU A 80 -10.13 1.97 7.92
N ARG A 81 -9.74 3.20 7.57
CA ARG A 81 -10.45 3.98 6.54
C ARG A 81 -10.33 3.30 5.18
N LEU A 82 -9.15 2.81 4.83
CA LEU A 82 -8.91 2.09 3.59
C LEU A 82 -9.74 0.81 3.51
N ALA A 83 -9.79 0.03 4.59
CA ALA A 83 -10.62 -1.18 4.66
C ALA A 83 -12.12 -0.88 4.46
N LYS A 84 -12.62 0.22 5.03
CA LYS A 84 -14.01 0.67 4.81
C LYS A 84 -14.27 1.11 3.37
N LEU A 85 -13.32 1.80 2.76
CA LEU A 85 -13.44 2.28 1.38
C LEU A 85 -13.17 1.19 0.33
N LEU A 86 -12.62 0.05 0.74
CA LEU A 86 -12.32 -1.08 -0.14
C LEU A 86 -13.58 -1.62 -0.83
N GLU A 87 -14.73 -1.54 -0.16
CA GLU A 87 -16.03 -1.95 -0.71
C GLU A 87 -16.45 -1.11 -1.94
N LYS A 88 -15.98 0.14 -2.02
CA LYS A 88 -16.25 1.09 -3.11
C LYS A 88 -14.98 1.40 -3.91
N ALA A 89 -13.94 0.57 -3.77
CA ALA A 89 -12.68 0.81 -4.46
C ALA A 89 -12.81 0.49 -5.96
N HIS A 90 -12.22 1.34 -6.78
CA HIS A 90 -12.10 1.10 -8.21
C HIS A 90 -10.66 0.75 -8.56
N TRP A 91 -10.46 -0.45 -9.08
CA TRP A 91 -9.15 -1.00 -9.39
C TRP A 91 -8.78 -0.67 -10.84
N GLN A 92 -7.85 0.26 -11.07
CA GLN A 92 -7.51 0.69 -12.44
C GLN A 92 -6.72 -0.37 -13.22
N ASP A 93 -6.03 -1.27 -12.51
CA ASP A 93 -5.16 -2.32 -13.06
C ASP A 93 -5.87 -3.67 -13.27
N GLU A 94 -7.19 -3.76 -13.02
CA GLU A 94 -7.93 -5.01 -13.25
C GLU A 94 -7.87 -5.37 -14.74
N ILE A 95 -7.15 -6.47 -15.04
CA ILE A 95 -7.15 -7.08 -16.35
C ILE A 95 -8.59 -7.58 -16.58
N LYS A 96 -9.36 -6.87 -17.40
CA LYS A 96 -10.64 -7.36 -17.89
C LYS A 96 -10.34 -8.63 -18.68
N PHE A 97 -10.55 -9.79 -18.07
CA PHE A 97 -10.56 -11.07 -18.80
C PHE A 97 -11.71 -11.00 -19.79
N ASN A 98 -11.39 -10.77 -21.06
CA ASN A 98 -12.37 -10.83 -22.12
C ASN A 98 -12.66 -12.33 -22.36
N PRO A 99 -13.92 -12.77 -22.45
CA PRO A 99 -14.27 -14.18 -22.64
C PRO A 99 -13.72 -14.78 -23.96
N THR A 100 -13.17 -13.96 -24.85
CA THR A 100 -12.52 -14.36 -26.11
C THR A 100 -11.02 -14.67 -25.96
N ASP A 101 -10.44 -14.54 -24.75
CA ASP A 101 -9.01 -14.81 -24.48
C ASP A 101 -8.71 -16.30 -24.20
N ARG A 102 -9.60 -17.22 -24.62
CA ARG A 102 -9.46 -18.68 -24.50
C ARG A 102 -9.43 -19.36 -25.85
#